data_AF-A0A9P3C300-F1
#
_entry.id   AF-A0A9P3C300-F1
#
_cell.length_a   1.000
_cell.length_b   1.000
_cell.length_c   1.000
_cell.angle_alpha   90.00
_cell.angle_beta   90.00
_cell.angle_gamma   90.00
#
_symmetry.space_group_name_H-M   'P 1'
#
loop_
_entity.id
_entity.type
_entity.pdbx_description
1 polymer ?
#
loop_
_entity_poly.entity_id
_entity_poly.type
_entity_poly.pdbx_seq_one_letter_code
_entity_poly.pdbx_strand_id
1 'polypeptide(L)'
;MDGDLNTSADSLELAGELHEQEQQHHDPESLAPDSKIDECPKSPLVQLPAELLHQILSYLSATDLAQVSAACRSLAEHAANELLWADVVNAYLPFKIHDPSPFESFRDLYAAYHPCWFIPQNKIWFSDTEHTGNLILARYDPRRGVIEAYRVIAERRSRPFQVWESNPDVMVQPFDPKVSLWLDDPVLLLKNNHGRLPRYLHGETRMPMAIETQHVFNAFSLCSSESPPNLPVDPDKQWPPPTIPSEHRVYRDMEAQWSDWDQHPRRLANMSEHAFRIRRWAHFRLGMPMFTAGRSETLSTYATLDPRLYTPTREKPYQGIWVGDYSAHGCEFLLFLQRDREGEASSSSDEPEPGPDEIVQKGSLEAIKLTGDPNVPRGQISFIAPDIGPGGVVRVAEEALFRGCRIVRSKGHVAGLGFRDDTFIPSQLILISPACVALYWEAMGHMSYFKRLDIDALIQT
;
A
#
# COMPACT_ATOMS: atom_id res chain seq x y z
N MET A 1 14.87 39.56 -72.92
CA MET A 1 16.18 38.98 -72.59
C MET A 1 15.88 37.58 -72.04
N ASP A 2 15.55 36.58 -72.86
CA ASP A 2 16.20 36.16 -74.13
C ASP A 2 17.68 35.90 -73.83
N GLY A 3 18.12 34.65 -73.67
CA GLY A 3 18.46 33.70 -74.74
C GLY A 3 19.96 33.36 -74.53
N ASP A 4 20.60 32.31 -75.05
CA ASP A 4 20.24 31.10 -75.80
C ASP A 4 21.31 30.04 -75.41
N LEU A 5 21.05 28.74 -75.33
CA LEU A 5 21.12 27.76 -76.43
C LEU A 5 22.31 27.97 -77.40
N ASN A 6 23.33 27.11 -77.31
CA ASN A 6 24.23 26.62 -78.38
C ASN A 6 25.41 25.82 -77.81
N THR A 7 26.00 24.80 -78.44
CA THR A 7 25.57 23.94 -79.56
C THR A 7 26.34 22.61 -79.51
N SER A 8 25.85 21.61 -80.25
CA SER A 8 26.43 20.28 -80.44
C SER A 8 27.53 20.20 -81.52
N ALA A 9 27.99 18.97 -81.78
CA ALA A 9 28.81 18.49 -82.92
C ALA A 9 30.35 18.59 -82.74
N ASP A 10 31.18 17.68 -83.28
CA ASP A 10 30.90 16.62 -84.28
C ASP A 10 31.95 15.49 -84.32
N SER A 11 31.73 14.48 -85.18
CA SER A 11 32.68 13.50 -85.78
C SER A 11 33.16 12.30 -84.92
N LEU A 12 32.89 11.02 -85.27
CA LEU A 12 33.40 10.17 -86.39
C LEU A 12 34.85 9.67 -86.13
N GLU A 13 35.28 8.41 -86.37
CA GLU A 13 34.71 7.28 -87.14
C GLU A 13 35.41 5.91 -86.84
N LEU A 14 34.93 4.85 -87.52
CA LEU A 14 35.65 3.65 -88.04
C LEU A 14 35.56 2.25 -87.36
N ALA A 15 34.92 1.30 -88.11
CA ALA A 15 35.13 -0.16 -88.31
C ALA A 15 35.72 -1.08 -87.19
N GLY A 16 35.33 -2.34 -86.97
CA GLY A 16 34.48 -3.35 -87.64
C GLY A 16 34.55 -4.68 -86.82
N GLU A 17 34.17 -5.90 -87.24
CA GLU A 17 33.56 -6.47 -88.46
C GLU A 17 32.83 -7.82 -88.15
N LEU A 18 31.81 -8.17 -88.97
CA LEU A 18 31.38 -9.53 -89.40
C LEU A 18 31.22 -10.72 -88.43
N HIS A 19 29.97 -11.10 -88.13
CA HIS A 19 29.37 -12.34 -88.71
C HIS A 19 27.83 -12.40 -88.52
N GLU A 20 27.12 -12.85 -89.55
CA GLU A 20 25.68 -13.18 -89.53
C GLU A 20 25.45 -14.65 -89.92
N GLN A 21 24.20 -15.13 -89.71
CA GLN A 21 23.62 -16.43 -90.11
C GLN A 21 23.97 -17.61 -89.16
N GLU A 22 23.06 -18.52 -88.81
CA GLU A 22 21.72 -18.83 -89.38
C GLU A 22 20.56 -18.78 -88.34
N GLN A 23 19.34 -18.58 -88.84
CA GLN A 23 18.09 -18.73 -88.08
C GLN A 23 17.56 -20.16 -88.17
N GLN A 24 17.08 -20.72 -87.05
CA GLN A 24 16.03 -21.75 -87.07
C GLN A 24 14.91 -21.36 -86.10
N HIS A 25 13.67 -21.41 -86.59
CA HIS A 25 12.47 -21.16 -85.81
C HIS A 25 12.14 -22.34 -84.89
N HIS A 26 11.78 -22.06 -83.64
CA HIS A 26 10.70 -22.77 -82.96
C HIS A 26 10.01 -21.86 -81.93
N ASP A 27 8.73 -22.17 -81.69
CA ASP A 27 7.69 -21.38 -81.02
C ASP A 27 7.95 -20.93 -79.55
N PRO A 28 7.17 -19.95 -79.03
CA PRO A 28 7.57 -19.16 -77.87
C PRO A 28 7.17 -19.78 -76.52
N GLU A 29 8.13 -19.87 -75.60
CA GLU A 29 7.84 -20.07 -74.17
C GLU A 29 7.44 -18.75 -73.51
N SER A 30 6.37 -18.80 -72.72
CA SER A 30 5.79 -17.62 -72.06
C SER A 30 6.67 -17.13 -70.91
N LEU A 31 7.17 -15.89 -71.02
CA LEU A 31 7.77 -15.16 -69.91
C LEU A 31 6.71 -14.85 -68.84
N ALA A 32 6.73 -15.60 -67.74
CA ALA A 32 5.90 -15.32 -66.56
C ALA A 32 6.45 -14.11 -65.78
N PRO A 33 5.62 -13.13 -65.39
CA PRO A 33 6.04 -11.97 -64.62
C PRO A 33 5.97 -12.27 -63.11
N ASP A 34 6.82 -13.16 -62.60
CA ASP A 34 6.84 -13.54 -61.18
C ASP A 34 7.93 -12.75 -60.42
N SER A 35 7.81 -11.41 -60.43
CA SER A 35 8.59 -10.54 -59.56
C SER A 35 8.08 -10.67 -58.11
N LYS A 36 8.46 -11.78 -57.45
CA LYS A 36 8.21 -11.96 -56.03
C LYS A 36 8.90 -10.84 -55.27
N ILE A 37 8.09 -9.98 -54.68
CA ILE A 37 8.53 -9.09 -53.61
C ILE A 37 8.94 -10.02 -52.47
N ASP A 38 10.23 -10.05 -52.11
CA ASP A 38 10.72 -10.79 -50.95
C ASP A 38 10.05 -10.22 -49.68
N GLU A 39 8.95 -10.85 -49.24
CA GLU A 39 8.39 -10.60 -47.93
C GLU A 39 9.44 -11.01 -46.89
N CYS A 40 10.03 -10.02 -46.21
CA CYS A 40 10.90 -10.22 -45.06
C CYS A 40 10.24 -11.23 -44.09
N PRO A 41 10.92 -12.33 -43.71
CA PRO A 41 10.28 -13.45 -43.02
C PRO A 41 9.64 -12.98 -41.71
N LYS A 42 8.30 -13.02 -41.67
CA LYS A 42 7.50 -12.64 -40.50
C LYS A 42 7.97 -13.49 -39.31
N SER A 43 8.36 -12.84 -38.21
CA SER A 43 8.84 -13.54 -37.00
C SER A 43 7.88 -14.67 -36.60
N PRO A 44 8.35 -15.89 -36.27
CA PRO A 44 7.48 -17.00 -35.89
C PRO A 44 6.52 -16.68 -34.75
N LEU A 45 6.91 -15.77 -33.83
CA LEU A 45 6.05 -15.27 -32.77
C LEU A 45 4.82 -14.53 -33.32
N VAL A 46 5.02 -13.69 -34.34
CA VAL A 46 3.97 -12.87 -34.98
C VAL A 46 3.07 -13.71 -35.90
N GLN A 47 3.44 -14.96 -36.19
CA GLN A 47 2.61 -15.91 -36.94
C GLN A 47 1.64 -16.71 -36.05
N LEU A 48 1.74 -16.58 -34.72
CA LEU A 48 0.82 -17.26 -33.80
C LEU A 48 -0.61 -16.66 -33.89
N PRO A 49 -1.66 -17.47 -33.66
CA PRO A 49 -3.02 -16.99 -33.42
C PRO A 49 -3.09 -15.87 -32.38
N ALA A 50 -3.99 -14.91 -32.58
CA ALA A 50 -4.13 -13.72 -31.74
C ALA A 50 -4.44 -14.07 -30.27
N GLU A 51 -5.15 -15.17 -30.04
CA GLU A 51 -5.49 -15.70 -28.72
C GLU A 51 -4.27 -16.25 -27.99
N LEU A 52 -3.37 -16.95 -28.70
CA LEU A 52 -2.11 -17.44 -28.13
C LEU A 52 -1.14 -16.28 -27.87
N LEU A 53 -1.10 -15.28 -28.76
CA LEU A 53 -0.37 -14.04 -28.48
C LEU A 53 -0.91 -13.33 -27.25
N HIS A 54 -2.23 -13.14 -27.14
CA HIS A 54 -2.85 -12.53 -25.97
C HIS A 54 -2.51 -13.30 -24.68
N GLN A 55 -2.60 -14.63 -24.68
CA GLN A 55 -2.23 -15.46 -23.53
C GLN A 55 -0.75 -15.36 -23.17
N ILE A 56 0.16 -15.24 -24.14
CA ILE A 56 1.60 -15.00 -23.87
C ILE A 56 1.79 -13.62 -23.24
N LEU A 57 1.13 -12.59 -23.78
CA LEU A 57 1.23 -11.21 -23.30
C LEU A 57 0.57 -11.00 -21.93
N SER A 58 -0.44 -11.78 -21.54
CA SER A 58 -1.10 -11.67 -20.22
C SER A 58 -0.20 -12.06 -19.04
N TYR A 59 0.95 -12.68 -19.28
CA TYR A 59 1.96 -12.96 -18.23
C TYR A 59 3.01 -11.85 -18.08
N LEU A 60 2.97 -10.79 -18.89
CA LEU A 60 3.97 -9.72 -18.90
C LEU A 60 3.60 -8.58 -17.94
N SER A 61 4.61 -7.93 -17.36
CA SER A 61 4.39 -6.70 -16.60
C SER A 61 4.03 -5.53 -17.53
N ALA A 62 3.49 -4.44 -16.98
CA ALA A 62 3.24 -3.20 -17.73
C ALA A 62 4.50 -2.67 -18.46
N THR A 63 5.67 -2.83 -17.83
CA THR A 63 6.96 -2.43 -18.39
C THR A 63 7.36 -3.31 -19.57
N ASP A 64 7.14 -4.61 -19.46
CA ASP A 64 7.47 -5.57 -20.51
C ASP A 64 6.49 -5.46 -21.70
N LEU A 65 5.19 -5.23 -21.43
CA LEU A 65 4.19 -4.87 -22.44
C LEU A 65 4.59 -3.60 -23.21
N ALA A 66 5.08 -2.58 -22.51
CA ALA A 66 5.60 -1.37 -23.16
C ALA A 66 6.84 -1.66 -24.02
N GLN A 67 7.78 -2.50 -23.58
CA GLN A 67 8.94 -2.91 -24.38
C GLN A 67 8.53 -3.73 -25.62
N VAL A 68 7.61 -4.69 -25.46
CA VAL A 68 7.06 -5.49 -26.57
C VAL A 68 6.35 -4.61 -27.59
N SER A 69 5.61 -3.59 -27.14
CA SER A 69 4.95 -2.63 -28.04
C SER A 69 5.94 -1.80 -28.87
N ALA A 70 7.19 -1.64 -28.43
CA ALA A 70 8.23 -0.95 -29.17
C ALA A 70 8.96 -1.86 -30.21
N ALA A 71 8.75 -3.19 -30.17
CA ALA A 71 9.50 -4.13 -30.99
C ALA A 71 9.04 -4.16 -32.47
N CYS A 72 7.73 -4.19 -32.72
CA CYS A 72 7.17 -4.09 -34.09
C CYS A 72 5.69 -3.67 -34.08
N ARG A 73 5.16 -3.22 -35.22
CA ARG A 73 3.76 -2.73 -35.34
C ARG A 73 2.70 -3.76 -34.91
N SER A 74 2.82 -5.02 -35.32
CA SER A 74 1.86 -6.05 -34.94
C SER A 74 1.89 -6.38 -33.44
N LEU A 75 3.07 -6.41 -32.82
CA LEU A 75 3.18 -6.55 -31.37
C LEU A 75 2.68 -5.31 -30.62
N ALA A 76 2.82 -4.12 -31.20
CA ALA A 76 2.19 -2.89 -30.67
C ALA A 76 0.66 -2.98 -30.67
N GLU A 77 0.06 -3.46 -31.76
CA GLU A 77 -1.38 -3.66 -31.89
C GLU A 77 -1.90 -4.70 -30.88
N HIS A 78 -1.21 -5.83 -30.70
CA HIS A 78 -1.58 -6.84 -29.71
C HIS A 78 -1.36 -6.38 -28.26
N ALA A 79 -0.27 -5.65 -27.97
CA ALA A 79 0.02 -5.10 -26.64
C ALA A 79 -0.87 -3.89 -26.28
N ALA A 80 -1.55 -3.28 -27.24
CA ALA A 80 -2.57 -2.26 -27.02
C ALA A 80 -3.96 -2.84 -26.67
N ASN A 81 -4.09 -4.16 -26.50
CA ASN A 81 -5.34 -4.78 -26.10
C ASN A 81 -5.70 -4.41 -24.65
N GLU A 82 -6.82 -3.71 -24.49
CA GLU A 82 -7.34 -3.21 -23.22
C GLU A 82 -7.55 -4.26 -22.14
N LEU A 83 -7.82 -5.52 -22.50
CA LEU A 83 -7.95 -6.60 -21.51
C LEU A 83 -6.64 -6.86 -20.76
N LEU A 84 -5.49 -6.75 -21.44
CA LEU A 84 -4.18 -6.87 -20.81
C LEU A 84 -3.96 -5.76 -19.77
N TRP A 85 -4.29 -4.51 -20.13
CA TRP A 85 -4.15 -3.37 -19.23
C TRP A 85 -5.19 -3.38 -18.10
N ALA A 86 -6.40 -3.89 -18.35
CA ALA A 86 -7.41 -4.11 -17.33
C ALA A 86 -6.94 -5.13 -16.28
N ASP A 87 -6.34 -6.25 -16.71
CA ASP A 87 -5.77 -7.24 -15.78
C ASP A 87 -4.58 -6.67 -15.00
N VAL A 88 -3.68 -5.92 -15.66
CA VAL A 88 -2.57 -5.21 -14.99
C VAL A 88 -3.08 -4.24 -13.93
N VAL A 89 -4.06 -3.39 -14.22
CA VAL A 89 -4.62 -2.44 -13.22
C VAL A 89 -5.34 -3.20 -12.11
N ASN A 90 -6.15 -4.20 -12.45
CA ASN A 90 -6.91 -4.98 -11.47
C ASN A 90 -6.04 -5.83 -10.54
N ALA A 91 -4.80 -6.15 -10.91
CA ALA A 91 -3.84 -6.80 -10.01
C ALA A 91 -3.44 -5.91 -8.80
N TYR A 92 -3.56 -4.58 -8.92
CA TYR A 92 -3.30 -3.63 -7.85
C TYR A 92 -4.54 -3.23 -7.04
N LEU A 93 -5.73 -3.75 -7.39
CA LEU A 93 -6.99 -3.31 -6.79
C LEU A 93 -7.67 -4.44 -6.00
N PRO A 94 -8.09 -4.19 -4.74
CA PRO A 94 -8.83 -5.19 -3.97
C PRO A 94 -10.24 -5.46 -4.53
N PHE A 95 -10.82 -4.49 -5.24
CA PHE A 95 -12.08 -4.62 -5.94
C PHE A 95 -11.84 -4.35 -7.42
N LYS A 96 -12.17 -5.33 -8.26
CA LYS A 96 -11.96 -5.21 -9.70
C LYS A 96 -12.87 -4.14 -10.30
N ILE A 97 -12.30 -3.35 -11.19
CA ILE A 97 -13.00 -2.41 -12.04
C ILE A 97 -13.14 -3.00 -13.46
N HIS A 98 -14.25 -2.67 -14.12
CA HIS A 98 -14.58 -3.18 -15.47
C HIS A 98 -14.64 -2.08 -16.53
N ASP A 99 -14.34 -0.84 -16.14
CA ASP A 99 -14.41 0.34 -16.98
C ASP A 99 -13.27 1.31 -16.59
N PRO A 100 -12.58 1.94 -17.56
CA PRO A 100 -11.43 2.82 -17.29
C PRO A 100 -11.83 4.28 -17.02
N SER A 101 -13.11 4.65 -17.09
CA SER A 101 -13.59 6.02 -16.86
C SER A 101 -13.04 6.56 -15.53
N PRO A 102 -12.65 7.85 -15.46
CA PRO A 102 -12.76 8.90 -16.47
C PRO A 102 -11.61 8.94 -17.51
N PHE A 103 -10.82 7.87 -17.65
CA PHE A 103 -9.76 7.76 -18.66
C PHE A 103 -10.29 7.11 -19.95
N GLU A 104 -9.64 7.38 -21.08
CA GLU A 104 -10.01 6.83 -22.38
C GLU A 104 -9.67 5.34 -22.51
N SER A 105 -8.69 4.85 -21.74
CA SER A 105 -8.22 3.48 -21.74
C SER A 105 -7.66 3.05 -20.38
N PHE A 106 -7.64 1.74 -20.11
CA PHE A 106 -6.95 1.14 -18.97
C PHE A 106 -5.44 1.38 -19.03
N ARG A 107 -4.88 1.48 -20.23
CA ARG A 107 -3.48 1.83 -20.44
C ARG A 107 -3.17 3.26 -19.96
N ASP A 108 -4.03 4.22 -20.29
CA ASP A 108 -3.89 5.61 -19.86
C ASP A 108 -4.16 5.77 -18.36
N LEU A 109 -5.14 5.02 -17.82
CA LEU A 109 -5.35 4.91 -16.38
C LEU A 109 -4.08 4.39 -15.67
N TYR A 110 -3.50 3.28 -16.16
CA TYR A 110 -2.27 2.74 -15.57
C TYR A 110 -1.14 3.77 -15.60
N ALA A 111 -0.89 4.39 -16.77
CA ALA A 111 0.16 5.38 -16.96
C ALA A 111 -0.09 6.68 -16.17
N ALA A 112 -1.34 7.03 -15.89
CA ALA A 112 -1.72 8.20 -15.10
C ALA A 112 -1.30 8.10 -13.63
N TYR A 113 -1.11 6.87 -13.11
CA TYR A 113 -0.77 6.61 -11.71
C TYR A 113 0.54 5.87 -11.49
N HIS A 114 1.16 5.27 -12.52
CA HIS A 114 2.47 4.65 -12.39
C HIS A 114 3.52 5.65 -11.82
N PRO A 115 4.27 5.29 -10.76
CA PRO A 115 4.38 3.97 -10.12
C PRO A 115 3.53 3.79 -8.84
N CYS A 116 2.64 4.73 -8.49
CA CYS A 116 1.91 4.79 -7.22
C CYS A 116 0.79 3.74 -7.03
N TRP A 117 0.69 2.72 -7.89
CA TRP A 117 -0.33 1.66 -7.78
C TRP A 117 -0.16 0.77 -6.54
N PHE A 118 1.02 0.73 -5.92
CA PHE A 118 1.23 0.08 -4.63
C PHE A 118 0.38 0.68 -3.49
N ILE A 119 -0.07 1.94 -3.63
CA ILE A 119 -0.85 2.65 -2.59
C ILE A 119 -2.23 1.99 -2.36
N PRO A 120 -3.11 1.86 -3.37
CA PRO A 120 -4.38 1.13 -3.21
C PRO A 120 -4.20 -0.38 -3.02
N GLN A 121 -3.13 -0.98 -3.57
CA GLN A 121 -2.83 -2.41 -3.42
C GLN A 121 -2.63 -2.81 -1.95
N ASN A 122 -1.89 -2.00 -1.20
CA ASN A 122 -1.60 -2.24 0.21
C ASN A 122 -2.77 -1.93 1.16
N LYS A 123 -3.75 -1.12 0.72
CA LYS A 123 -4.93 -0.63 1.47
C LYS A 123 -4.63 0.18 2.73
N ILE A 124 -3.90 -0.38 3.70
CA ILE A 124 -3.67 0.19 5.03
C ILE A 124 -2.35 0.93 5.08
N TRP A 125 -2.36 2.13 5.64
CA TRP A 125 -1.16 2.95 5.83
C TRP A 125 -1.19 3.61 7.20
N PHE A 126 -0.07 3.64 7.91
CA PHE A 126 0.05 4.29 9.22
C PHE A 126 1.32 5.16 9.32
N SER A 127 1.18 6.33 9.95
CA SER A 127 2.22 7.36 9.95
C SER A 127 3.07 7.44 11.21
N ASP A 128 4.27 7.99 11.03
CA ASP A 128 5.18 8.39 12.08
C ASP A 128 4.84 9.74 12.76
N THR A 129 3.63 10.31 12.60
CA THR A 129 3.22 11.56 13.28
C THR A 129 3.41 11.47 14.80
N GLU A 130 4.10 12.43 15.40
CA GLU A 130 4.57 12.35 16.80
C GLU A 130 3.47 12.02 17.82
N HIS A 131 3.79 11.09 18.74
CA HIS A 131 2.91 10.39 19.68
C HIS A 131 1.71 9.67 19.07
N THR A 132 0.86 10.39 18.33
CA THR A 132 -0.49 9.95 17.94
C THR A 132 -0.52 9.02 16.74
N GLY A 133 0.39 9.18 15.79
CA GLY A 133 0.32 8.52 14.49
C GLY A 133 -0.89 8.97 13.69
N ASN A 134 -1.19 8.23 12.61
CA ASN A 134 -2.38 8.44 11.78
C ASN A 134 -2.64 7.16 10.98
N LEU A 135 -3.75 6.46 11.24
CA LEU A 135 -4.18 5.31 10.45
C LEU A 135 -5.06 5.81 9.29
N ILE A 136 -4.71 5.46 8.06
CA ILE A 136 -5.48 5.79 6.86
C ILE A 136 -5.75 4.54 6.02
N LEU A 137 -6.89 4.50 5.33
CA LEU A 137 -7.16 3.53 4.27
C LEU A 137 -7.10 4.23 2.92
N ALA A 138 -6.41 3.61 1.96
CA ALA A 138 -6.22 4.10 0.61
C ALA A 138 -6.93 3.23 -0.43
N ARG A 139 -7.52 3.87 -1.44
CA ARG A 139 -8.24 3.21 -2.55
C ARG A 139 -8.09 3.97 -3.85
N TYR A 140 -8.45 3.31 -4.95
CA TYR A 140 -8.79 3.97 -6.20
C TYR A 140 -10.30 4.21 -6.25
N ASP A 141 -10.73 5.44 -6.53
CA ASP A 141 -12.13 5.79 -6.79
C ASP A 141 -12.36 5.83 -8.32
N PRO A 142 -12.99 4.80 -8.93
CA PRO A 142 -13.24 4.78 -10.36
C PRO A 142 -14.22 5.87 -10.82
N ARG A 143 -15.07 6.40 -9.94
CA ARG A 143 -16.04 7.44 -10.34
C ARG A 143 -15.36 8.79 -10.58
N ARG A 144 -14.23 9.04 -9.91
CA ARG A 144 -13.47 10.29 -9.98
C ARG A 144 -12.12 10.14 -10.65
N GLY A 145 -11.66 8.91 -10.88
CA GLY A 145 -10.35 8.62 -11.45
C GLY A 145 -9.21 9.09 -10.57
N VAL A 146 -9.28 8.83 -9.25
CA VAL A 146 -8.27 9.28 -8.28
C VAL A 146 -7.81 8.15 -7.37
N ILE A 147 -6.53 8.19 -6.97
CA ILE A 147 -6.05 7.46 -5.80
C ILE A 147 -6.21 8.40 -4.59
N GLU A 148 -6.94 7.95 -3.59
CA GLU A 148 -7.29 8.74 -2.41
C GLU A 148 -7.05 7.92 -1.14
N ALA A 149 -6.77 8.58 -0.02
CA ALA A 149 -6.71 7.92 1.28
C ALA A 149 -7.26 8.80 2.40
N TYR A 150 -8.04 8.19 3.29
CA TYR A 150 -8.77 8.88 4.36
C TYR A 150 -8.38 8.35 5.73
N ARG A 151 -8.37 9.25 6.73
CA ARG A 151 -8.18 8.88 8.12
C ARG A 151 -9.31 7.97 8.60
N VAL A 152 -8.94 6.87 9.26
CA VAL A 152 -9.88 6.05 10.02
C VAL A 152 -10.19 6.77 11.33
N ILE A 153 -11.46 6.99 11.62
CA ILE A 153 -11.95 7.60 12.85
C ILE A 153 -12.93 6.68 13.56
N ALA A 154 -13.03 6.82 14.88
CA ALA A 154 -13.96 6.09 15.71
C ALA A 154 -14.70 7.04 16.64
N GLU A 155 -16.03 7.11 16.52
CA GLU A 155 -16.89 7.85 17.44
C GLU A 155 -17.26 6.97 18.63
N ARG A 156 -16.97 7.44 19.86
CA ARG A 156 -17.39 6.77 21.10
C ARG A 156 -18.90 6.97 21.32
N ARG A 157 -19.69 5.92 21.13
CA ARG A 157 -21.11 5.94 21.50
C ARG A 157 -21.25 5.74 23.01
N SER A 158 -21.93 6.67 23.68
CA SER A 158 -22.24 6.51 25.10
C SER A 158 -23.34 5.47 25.29
N ARG A 159 -23.06 4.46 26.13
CA ARG A 159 -24.03 3.48 26.63
C ARG A 159 -23.98 3.54 28.17
N PRO A 160 -25.09 3.21 28.87
CA PRO A 160 -25.09 3.19 30.34
C PRO A 160 -24.03 2.22 30.87
N PHE A 161 -23.43 2.59 32.00
CA PHE A 161 -22.50 1.75 32.74
C PHE A 161 -23.16 0.43 33.16
N GLN A 162 -22.37 -0.63 33.21
CA GLN A 162 -22.77 -1.92 33.75
C GLN A 162 -21.94 -2.23 35.01
N VAL A 163 -22.55 -2.93 35.95
CA VAL A 163 -21.87 -3.40 37.16
C VAL A 163 -21.21 -4.74 36.86
N TRP A 164 -19.94 -4.89 37.21
CA TRP A 164 -19.26 -6.18 37.13
C TRP A 164 -19.40 -6.91 38.46
N GLU A 165 -20.17 -8.01 38.48
CA GLU A 165 -20.50 -8.73 39.72
C GLU A 165 -19.25 -9.23 40.48
N SER A 166 -18.15 -9.52 39.77
CA SER A 166 -16.88 -9.95 40.38
C SER A 166 -16.10 -8.81 41.05
N ASN A 167 -16.35 -7.54 40.70
CA ASN A 167 -15.78 -6.37 41.35
C ASN A 167 -16.68 -5.14 41.10
N PRO A 168 -17.68 -4.87 41.97
CA PRO A 168 -18.67 -3.80 41.75
C PRO A 168 -18.11 -2.38 41.69
N ASP A 169 -16.89 -2.15 42.20
CA ASP A 169 -16.23 -0.83 42.17
C ASP A 169 -15.68 -0.48 40.76
N VAL A 170 -15.64 -1.45 39.84
CA VAL A 170 -15.17 -1.26 38.46
C VAL A 170 -16.29 -0.72 37.59
N MET A 171 -16.13 0.53 37.12
CA MET A 171 -17.05 1.14 36.16
C MET A 171 -16.84 0.55 34.77
N VAL A 172 -17.68 -0.42 34.39
CA VAL A 172 -17.66 -1.00 33.03
C VAL A 172 -18.53 -0.15 32.11
N GLN A 173 -17.91 0.60 31.18
CA GLN A 173 -18.62 1.26 30.09
C GLN A 173 -18.60 0.36 28.83
N PRO A 174 -19.77 -0.09 28.31
CA PRO A 174 -19.80 -0.91 27.11
C PRO A 174 -19.33 -0.15 25.89
N PHE A 175 -18.38 -0.72 25.14
CA PHE A 175 -17.80 -0.10 23.96
C PHE A 175 -18.43 -0.61 22.66
N ASP A 176 -19.03 0.33 21.94
CA ASP A 176 -19.70 0.13 20.65
C ASP A 176 -19.32 1.28 19.70
N PRO A 177 -18.06 1.36 19.26
CA PRO A 177 -17.55 2.47 18.46
C PRO A 177 -18.16 2.46 17.06
N LYS A 178 -18.52 3.63 16.56
CA LYS A 178 -18.82 3.78 15.12
C LYS A 178 -17.50 4.13 14.41
N VAL A 179 -16.88 3.13 13.81
CA VAL A 179 -15.69 3.32 12.95
C VAL A 179 -16.14 3.77 11.57
N SER A 180 -15.44 4.74 10.97
CA SER A 180 -15.70 5.25 9.61
C SER A 180 -14.47 5.96 9.04
N LEU A 181 -14.51 6.31 7.75
CA LEU A 181 -13.51 7.16 7.12
C LEU A 181 -13.91 8.63 7.21
N TRP A 182 -12.97 9.52 7.53
CA TRP A 182 -13.18 10.97 7.46
C TRP A 182 -13.12 11.42 5.99
N LEU A 183 -14.24 11.37 5.27
CA LEU A 183 -14.29 11.67 3.83
C LEU A 183 -14.10 13.17 3.49
N ASP A 184 -14.33 14.10 4.42
CA ASP A 184 -14.22 15.54 4.16
C ASP A 184 -12.77 16.11 4.12
N ASP A 185 -11.78 15.45 4.74
CA ASP A 185 -10.34 15.83 4.70
C ASP A 185 -9.50 14.61 4.27
N PRO A 186 -9.38 14.33 2.96
CA PRO A 186 -8.47 13.29 2.49
C PRO A 186 -7.04 13.60 2.93
N VAL A 187 -6.32 12.56 3.36
CA VAL A 187 -4.91 12.67 3.75
C VAL A 187 -4.02 12.59 2.51
N LEU A 188 -4.37 11.70 1.57
CA LEU A 188 -3.76 11.57 0.26
C LEU A 188 -4.82 11.85 -0.82
N LEU A 189 -4.47 12.61 -1.85
CA LEU A 189 -5.29 12.74 -3.06
C LEU A 189 -4.38 12.93 -4.28
N LEU A 190 -4.13 11.83 -5.00
CA LEU A 190 -3.43 11.84 -6.27
C LEU A 190 -4.47 11.96 -7.40
N LYS A 191 -4.54 13.16 -8.01
CA LYS A 191 -5.39 13.44 -9.16
C LYS A 191 -4.53 13.72 -10.38
N ASN A 192 -4.74 12.95 -11.46
CA ASN A 192 -4.19 13.30 -12.76
C ASN A 192 -5.08 14.35 -13.45
N ASN A 193 -4.52 15.52 -13.74
CA ASN A 193 -5.21 16.52 -14.55
C ASN A 193 -4.92 16.24 -16.03
N HIS A 194 -5.84 15.48 -16.65
CA HIS A 194 -5.90 15.07 -18.06
C HIS A 194 -4.92 15.79 -19.00
N GLY A 195 -3.80 15.14 -19.34
CA GLY A 195 -2.88 15.59 -20.39
C GLY A 195 -1.39 15.69 -20.02
N ARG A 196 -0.98 15.42 -18.78
CA ARG A 196 0.44 15.29 -18.42
C ARG A 196 0.70 14.06 -17.56
N LEU A 197 1.68 13.24 -17.98
CA LEU A 197 2.24 12.18 -17.14
C LEU A 197 2.86 12.80 -15.88
N PRO A 198 2.39 12.46 -14.67
CA PRO A 198 2.94 12.97 -13.42
C PRO A 198 4.35 12.43 -13.18
N ARG A 199 5.22 13.26 -12.60
CA ARG A 199 6.63 12.91 -12.32
C ARG A 199 6.83 12.53 -10.86
N TYR A 200 6.13 11.51 -10.38
CA TYR A 200 6.20 11.07 -8.97
C TYR A 200 7.62 10.72 -8.50
N LEU A 201 8.47 10.17 -9.37
CA LEU A 201 9.86 9.80 -9.05
C LEU A 201 10.80 10.99 -8.81
N HIS A 202 10.47 12.19 -9.29
CA HIS A 202 11.40 13.31 -9.31
C HIS A 202 10.98 14.41 -8.32
N GLY A 203 11.14 14.10 -7.03
CA GLY A 203 10.83 15.01 -5.94
C GLY A 203 9.36 14.95 -5.51
N GLU A 204 8.75 16.10 -5.36
CA GLU A 204 7.46 16.24 -4.69
C GLU A 204 6.33 16.56 -5.67
N THR A 205 5.24 15.80 -5.54
CA THR A 205 4.01 16.05 -6.28
C THR A 205 3.06 16.84 -5.38
N ARG A 206 2.78 18.10 -5.72
CA ARG A 206 1.73 18.88 -5.05
C ARG A 206 0.40 18.14 -5.14
N MET A 207 -0.30 18.02 -4.01
CA MET A 207 -1.67 17.52 -3.93
C MET A 207 -2.59 18.70 -3.64
N PRO A 208 -3.35 19.21 -4.64
CA PRO A 208 -4.29 20.31 -4.42
C PRO A 208 -5.49 19.88 -3.57
N MET A 209 -5.64 20.48 -2.39
CA MET A 209 -6.68 20.13 -1.40
C MET A 209 -7.60 21.30 -1.09
N ALA A 210 -8.83 21.02 -0.64
CA ALA A 210 -9.80 22.05 -0.24
C ALA A 210 -9.28 22.98 0.88
N ILE A 211 -8.43 22.45 1.77
CA ILE A 211 -7.81 23.20 2.86
C ILE A 211 -6.78 24.26 2.41
N GLU A 212 -6.41 24.32 1.11
CA GLU A 212 -5.62 25.43 0.57
C GLU A 212 -6.34 26.78 0.63
N THR A 213 -7.66 26.77 0.75
CA THR A 213 -8.46 27.97 1.07
C THR A 213 -8.06 28.59 2.43
N GLN A 214 -7.54 27.78 3.35
CA GLN A 214 -6.97 28.18 4.64
C GLN A 214 -5.44 28.37 4.58
N HIS A 215 -4.86 28.41 3.37
CA HIS A 215 -3.42 28.46 3.09
C HIS A 215 -2.61 27.28 3.65
N VAL A 216 -3.23 26.11 3.81
CA VAL A 216 -2.55 24.85 4.15
C VAL A 216 -2.37 24.01 2.89
N PHE A 217 -1.12 23.70 2.57
CA PHE A 217 -0.71 23.01 1.36
C PHE A 217 -0.24 21.60 1.66
N ASN A 218 -0.43 20.69 0.70
CA ASN A 218 0.02 19.31 0.78
C ASN A 218 0.88 18.91 -0.43
N ALA A 219 1.85 18.03 -0.20
CA ALA A 219 2.66 17.38 -1.23
C ALA A 219 2.94 15.92 -0.86
N PHE A 220 2.97 15.06 -1.88
CA PHE A 220 3.31 13.65 -1.80
C PHE A 220 4.73 13.43 -2.33
N SER A 221 5.48 12.51 -1.73
CA SER A 221 6.72 12.02 -2.32
C SER A 221 7.01 10.56 -1.98
N LEU A 222 7.76 9.91 -2.88
CA LEU A 222 8.14 8.50 -2.76
C LEU A 222 9.36 8.32 -1.84
N CYS A 223 9.39 7.24 -1.08
CA CYS A 223 10.55 6.86 -0.27
C CYS A 223 11.54 6.01 -1.09
N SER A 224 12.83 6.10 -0.75
CA SER A 224 13.82 5.12 -1.20
C SER A 224 13.76 3.85 -0.33
N SER A 225 14.07 2.69 -0.93
CA SER A 225 14.30 1.43 -0.24
C SER A 225 15.73 1.26 0.26
N GLU A 226 16.68 2.08 -0.23
CA GLU A 226 18.08 2.04 0.17
C GLU A 226 18.32 2.76 1.50
N SER A 227 19.12 2.15 2.38
CA SER A 227 19.62 2.80 3.60
C SER A 227 20.84 3.67 3.29
N PRO A 228 21.08 4.79 4.02
CA PRO A 228 22.26 5.63 3.79
C PRO A 228 23.56 4.83 3.97
N PRO A 229 24.48 4.81 2.99
CA PRO A 229 25.62 3.88 2.99
C PRO A 229 26.68 4.16 4.07
N ASN A 230 26.61 5.30 4.76
CA ASN A 230 27.66 5.82 5.65
C ASN A 230 27.18 6.16 7.08
N LEU A 231 26.00 5.69 7.50
CA LEU A 231 25.49 5.92 8.86
C LEU A 231 25.18 4.59 9.56
N PRO A 232 25.44 4.47 10.88
CA PRO A 232 24.96 3.33 11.65
C PRO A 232 23.43 3.29 11.61
N VAL A 233 22.87 2.10 11.40
CA VAL A 233 21.43 1.89 11.37
C VAL A 233 20.89 2.06 12.79
N ASP A 234 20.24 3.19 13.04
CA ASP A 234 19.55 3.52 14.28
C ASP A 234 18.11 2.96 14.21
N PRO A 235 17.75 1.95 15.04
CA PRO A 235 16.42 1.35 15.04
C PRO A 235 15.31 2.37 15.36
N ASP A 236 15.61 3.39 16.16
CA ASP A 236 14.64 4.43 16.52
C ASP A 236 14.39 5.39 15.35
N LYS A 237 15.30 5.46 14.35
CA LYS A 237 15.10 6.24 13.12
C LYS A 237 14.44 5.43 11.99
N GLN A 238 13.99 4.20 12.22
CA GLN A 238 13.28 3.39 11.21
C GLN A 238 11.75 3.53 11.29
N TRP A 239 11.08 3.37 10.14
CA TRP A 239 9.63 3.23 10.02
C TRP A 239 9.25 2.10 9.05
N PRO A 240 8.35 1.14 9.38
CA PRO A 240 7.71 0.89 10.68
C PRO A 240 8.69 0.80 11.87
N PRO A 241 8.22 1.00 13.12
CA PRO A 241 9.06 0.85 14.30
C PRO A 241 9.44 -0.63 14.52
N PRO A 242 10.59 -0.94 15.14
CA PRO A 242 11.09 -2.32 15.30
C PRO A 242 10.11 -3.29 15.98
N THR A 243 9.24 -2.78 16.85
CA THR A 243 8.17 -3.53 17.53
C THR A 243 7.18 -4.19 16.56
N ILE A 244 6.90 -3.55 15.43
CA ILE A 244 6.06 -4.10 14.36
C ILE A 244 6.97 -4.93 13.43
N PRO A 245 6.71 -6.24 13.23
CA PRO A 245 7.44 -7.04 12.26
C PRO A 245 7.31 -6.44 10.86
N SER A 246 8.44 -6.25 10.16
CA SER A 246 8.47 -5.82 8.77
C SER A 246 9.82 -6.15 8.15
N GLU A 247 9.80 -6.70 6.94
CA GLU A 247 10.97 -6.88 6.07
C GLU A 247 11.34 -5.57 5.35
N HIS A 248 10.39 -4.64 5.26
CA HIS A 248 10.56 -3.36 4.57
C HIS A 248 10.47 -2.20 5.58
N ARG A 249 11.58 -1.47 5.73
CA ARG A 249 11.66 -0.26 6.56
C ARG A 249 12.35 0.85 5.80
N VAL A 250 11.95 2.08 6.07
CA VAL A 250 12.58 3.29 5.54
C VAL A 250 13.07 4.16 6.69
N TYR A 251 14.05 5.01 6.42
CA TYR A 251 14.57 5.95 7.42
C TYR A 251 13.65 7.17 7.55
N ARG A 252 13.36 7.55 8.80
CA ARG A 252 12.64 8.78 9.14
C ARG A 252 13.56 9.99 8.99
N ASP A 253 13.02 11.09 8.44
CA ASP A 253 13.75 12.35 8.30
C ASP A 253 13.58 13.19 9.58
N MET A 254 14.50 12.99 10.53
CA MET A 254 14.45 13.60 11.87
C MET A 254 15.52 14.69 12.10
N GLU A 255 16.47 14.89 11.18
CA GLU A 255 17.66 15.74 11.43
C GLU A 255 18.07 16.58 10.22
N ALA A 256 18.32 17.87 10.44
CA ALA A 256 18.73 18.85 9.43
C ALA A 256 20.17 18.65 8.85
N GLN A 257 20.75 17.45 8.99
CA GLN A 257 22.09 17.12 8.47
C GLN A 257 22.08 16.48 7.08
N TRP A 258 20.91 16.16 6.54
CA TRP A 258 20.77 15.74 5.15
C TRP A 258 20.74 16.97 4.24
N SER A 259 21.89 17.25 3.62
CA SER A 259 21.98 18.09 2.42
C SER A 259 21.13 17.47 1.30
N ASP A 260 20.85 18.23 0.22
CA ASP A 260 19.86 17.88 -0.83
C ASP A 260 20.17 16.64 -1.70
N TRP A 261 20.97 15.69 -1.20
CA TRP A 261 21.07 14.34 -1.74
C TRP A 261 19.85 13.48 -1.35
N ASP A 262 19.14 13.01 -2.38
CA ASP A 262 18.57 11.66 -2.46
C ASP A 262 17.57 11.21 -1.37
N GLN A 263 16.80 12.13 -0.81
CA GLN A 263 15.56 11.79 -0.10
C GLN A 263 14.52 11.06 -0.96
N HIS A 264 14.65 11.15 -2.30
CA HIS A 264 13.71 10.66 -3.31
C HIS A 264 14.37 9.62 -4.23
N PRO A 265 13.69 8.53 -4.60
CA PRO A 265 14.25 7.49 -5.45
C PRO A 265 14.45 7.98 -6.90
N ARG A 266 15.71 8.21 -7.29
CA ARG A 266 16.07 8.60 -8.68
C ARG A 266 15.73 7.56 -9.74
N ARG A 267 15.51 6.31 -9.33
CA ARG A 267 15.22 5.14 -10.18
C ARG A 267 14.08 4.35 -9.56
N LEU A 268 13.22 3.77 -10.40
CA LEU A 268 12.11 2.93 -9.95
C LEU A 268 12.58 1.73 -9.11
N ALA A 269 13.72 1.12 -9.46
CA ALA A 269 14.32 0.00 -8.72
C ALA A 269 14.75 0.34 -7.28
N ASN A 270 14.91 1.63 -6.95
CA ASN A 270 15.32 2.11 -5.63
C ASN A 270 14.11 2.67 -4.86
N MET A 271 12.89 2.57 -5.40
CA MET A 271 11.65 3.02 -4.76
C MET A 271 11.16 1.99 -3.73
N SER A 272 10.63 2.45 -2.60
CA SER A 272 9.88 1.61 -1.69
C SER A 272 8.40 1.57 -2.07
N GLU A 273 7.87 0.38 -2.32
CA GLU A 273 6.42 0.12 -2.47
C GLU A 273 5.70 -0.05 -1.11
N HIS A 274 6.45 0.04 -0.01
CA HIS A 274 5.95 -0.16 1.35
C HIS A 274 5.95 1.12 2.20
N ALA A 275 6.40 2.25 1.64
CA ALA A 275 6.41 3.54 2.32
C ALA A 275 6.33 4.74 1.36
N PHE A 276 5.67 5.80 1.80
CA PHE A 276 5.68 7.11 1.15
C PHE A 276 5.70 8.25 2.18
N ARG A 277 5.87 9.49 1.73
CA ARG A 277 5.85 10.68 2.58
C ARG A 277 4.77 11.66 2.13
N ILE A 278 4.18 12.35 3.09
CA ILE A 278 3.30 13.51 2.87
C ILE A 278 3.87 14.68 3.66
N ARG A 279 4.06 15.83 3.01
CA ARG A 279 4.35 17.10 3.70
C ARG A 279 3.11 17.99 3.70
N ARG A 280 2.77 18.54 4.87
CA ARG A 280 1.65 19.47 5.10
C ARG A 280 2.18 20.73 5.78
N TRP A 281 2.04 21.90 5.15
CA TRP A 281 2.56 23.17 5.66
C TRP A 281 1.58 24.33 5.48
N ALA A 282 1.65 25.34 6.34
CA ALA A 282 0.78 26.52 6.30
C ALA A 282 1.53 27.79 5.89
N HIS A 283 0.88 28.69 5.15
CA HIS A 283 1.44 29.98 4.74
C HIS A 283 0.55 31.15 5.20
N PHE A 284 1.00 31.94 6.17
CA PHE A 284 0.24 33.09 6.66
C PHE A 284 0.57 34.36 5.86
N ARG A 285 -0.43 35.25 5.69
CA ARG A 285 -0.37 36.44 4.80
C ARG A 285 0.61 37.55 5.21
N LEU A 286 1.51 37.30 6.16
CA LEU A 286 2.57 38.21 6.57
C LEU A 286 3.98 37.70 6.19
N GLY A 287 4.08 36.96 5.08
CA GLY A 287 5.35 36.61 4.41
C GLY A 287 6.26 35.61 5.13
N MET A 288 6.00 35.30 6.40
CA MET A 288 6.82 34.43 7.24
C MET A 288 5.98 33.25 7.76
N PRO A 289 6.43 31.98 7.61
CA PRO A 289 5.73 30.83 8.18
C PRO A 289 5.96 30.78 9.71
N MET A 290 4.89 30.60 10.49
CA MET A 290 4.99 30.53 11.97
C MET A 290 5.74 29.28 12.45
N PHE A 291 5.58 28.16 11.74
CA PHE A 291 6.58 27.11 11.78
C PHE A 291 7.76 27.62 10.96
N THR A 292 8.83 28.06 11.63
CA THR A 292 10.16 28.03 10.98
C THR A 292 10.33 26.64 10.39
N ALA A 293 10.74 26.52 9.13
CA ALA A 293 10.80 25.24 8.43
C ALA A 293 11.93 24.34 8.95
N GLY A 294 11.81 23.87 10.20
CA GLY A 294 12.33 22.58 10.61
C GLY A 294 11.66 21.53 9.74
N ARG A 295 12.37 21.08 8.70
CA ARG A 295 11.86 20.21 7.62
C ARG A 295 11.05 19.00 8.12
N SER A 296 11.36 18.51 9.32
CA SER A 296 10.78 17.31 9.94
C SER A 296 9.32 17.46 10.40
N GLU A 297 8.94 18.49 11.17
CA GLU A 297 7.59 18.57 11.80
C GLU A 297 6.43 18.62 10.80
N THR A 298 6.69 19.14 9.60
CA THR A 298 5.68 19.22 8.52
C THR A 298 5.57 17.93 7.70
N LEU A 299 6.49 16.97 7.87
CA LEU A 299 6.62 15.76 7.08
C LEU A 299 6.13 14.55 7.88
N SER A 300 5.37 13.66 7.25
CA SER A 300 4.98 12.39 7.84
C SER A 300 5.29 11.25 6.88
N THR A 301 6.04 10.26 7.37
CA THR A 301 6.33 9.00 6.70
C THR A 301 5.21 8.02 7.01
N TYR A 302 4.56 7.50 5.96
CA TYR A 302 3.58 6.42 6.05
C TYR A 302 4.24 5.11 5.65
N ALA A 303 3.87 4.03 6.33
CA ALA A 303 4.23 2.66 5.96
C ALA A 303 2.99 1.75 5.96
N THR A 304 3.08 0.65 5.23
CA THR A 304 2.06 -0.41 5.19
C THR A 304 2.33 -1.50 6.25
N LEU A 305 1.37 -2.41 6.42
CA LEU A 305 1.51 -3.66 7.16
C LEU A 305 1.44 -4.84 6.18
N ASP A 306 2.22 -5.90 6.41
CA ASP A 306 2.03 -7.17 5.68
C ASP A 306 0.60 -7.71 5.99
N PRO A 307 -0.21 -8.07 4.97
CA PRO A 307 -1.52 -8.70 5.14
C PRO A 307 -1.57 -9.85 6.15
N ARG A 308 -0.50 -10.64 6.27
CA ARG A 308 -0.37 -11.74 7.25
C ARG A 308 -0.45 -11.25 8.70
N LEU A 309 -0.04 -10.02 8.99
CA LEU A 309 -0.05 -9.47 10.35
C LEU A 309 -1.44 -9.05 10.82
N TYR A 310 -2.35 -8.70 9.90
CA TYR A 310 -3.69 -8.24 10.25
C TYR A 310 -4.86 -9.13 9.77
N THR A 311 -4.58 -10.18 8.98
CA THR A 311 -5.60 -11.16 8.57
C THR A 311 -5.71 -12.26 9.63
N PRO A 312 -6.89 -12.49 10.25
CA PRO A 312 -7.09 -13.60 11.17
C PRO A 312 -7.00 -14.95 10.45
N THR A 313 -6.49 -15.98 11.13
CA THR A 313 -6.58 -17.38 10.67
C THR A 313 -7.30 -18.24 11.71
N ARG A 314 -7.57 -19.51 11.39
CA ARG A 314 -8.17 -20.46 12.35
C ARG A 314 -7.27 -20.67 13.57
N GLU A 315 -5.97 -20.71 13.36
CA GLU A 315 -4.92 -20.88 14.37
C GLU A 315 -4.64 -19.59 15.14
N LYS A 316 -4.88 -18.43 14.49
CA LYS A 316 -4.63 -17.08 15.01
C LYS A 316 -5.88 -16.19 14.97
N PRO A 317 -6.97 -16.57 15.66
CA PRO A 317 -8.26 -15.89 15.55
C PRO A 317 -8.30 -14.50 16.21
N TYR A 318 -7.29 -14.10 17.00
CA TYR A 318 -7.20 -12.76 17.60
C TYR A 318 -6.28 -11.81 16.83
N GLN A 319 -5.49 -12.30 15.88
CA GLN A 319 -4.62 -11.49 15.02
C GLN A 319 -5.43 -10.47 14.21
N GLY A 320 -5.03 -9.20 14.14
CA GLY A 320 -5.74 -8.19 13.35
C GLY A 320 -5.55 -6.73 13.74
N ILE A 321 -6.27 -5.85 13.06
CA ILE A 321 -6.42 -4.45 13.47
C ILE A 321 -7.68 -4.30 14.33
N TRP A 322 -7.54 -3.58 15.43
CA TRP A 322 -8.55 -3.37 16.47
C TRP A 322 -8.67 -1.89 16.80
N VAL A 323 -9.84 -1.46 17.28
CA VAL A 323 -10.04 -0.18 17.97
C VAL A 323 -10.23 -0.44 19.45
N GLY A 324 -9.60 0.36 20.32
CA GLY A 324 -9.70 0.28 21.78
C GLY A 324 -10.17 1.59 22.42
N ASP A 325 -10.80 1.50 23.59
CA ASP A 325 -11.21 2.64 24.41
C ASP A 325 -10.14 3.00 25.47
N TYR A 326 -9.52 4.17 25.31
CA TYR A 326 -8.53 4.76 26.24
C TYR A 326 -9.12 5.95 27.00
N SER A 327 -10.45 5.98 27.16
CA SER A 327 -11.20 6.91 28.01
C SER A 327 -10.91 8.38 27.72
N ALA A 328 -10.06 9.06 28.50
CA ALA A 328 -9.75 10.47 28.31
C ALA A 328 -8.96 10.76 27.02
N HIS A 329 -8.19 9.77 26.52
CA HIS A 329 -7.44 9.86 25.27
C HIS A 329 -8.30 9.50 24.04
N GLY A 330 -9.51 8.97 24.25
CA GLY A 330 -10.45 8.61 23.20
C GLY A 330 -10.25 7.20 22.63
N CYS A 331 -10.58 7.03 21.36
CA CYS A 331 -10.47 5.75 20.66
C CYS A 331 -9.13 5.68 19.91
N GLU A 332 -8.45 4.54 19.99
CA GLU A 332 -7.17 4.30 19.32
C GLU A 332 -7.19 3.01 18.51
N PHE A 333 -6.35 2.92 17.49
CA PHE A 333 -6.20 1.74 16.65
C PHE A 333 -4.93 0.96 16.99
N LEU A 334 -5.05 -0.36 17.08
CA LEU A 334 -3.97 -1.27 17.47
C LEU A 334 -3.86 -2.44 16.50
N LEU A 335 -2.63 -2.94 16.33
CA LEU A 335 -2.32 -4.22 15.71
C LEU A 335 -2.17 -5.26 16.82
N PHE A 336 -3.06 -6.26 16.82
CA PHE A 336 -2.93 -7.43 17.68
C PHE A 336 -2.14 -8.50 16.92
N LEU A 337 -1.00 -8.90 17.48
CA LEU A 337 -0.18 -10.00 16.99
C LEU A 337 -0.38 -11.21 17.90
N GLN A 338 -0.85 -12.33 17.33
CA GLN A 338 -0.94 -13.60 18.04
C GLN A 338 0.30 -14.43 17.69
N ARG A 339 1.25 -14.53 18.63
CA ARG A 339 2.48 -15.30 18.41
C ARG A 339 2.30 -16.73 18.89
N ASP A 340 2.86 -17.66 18.14
CA ASP A 340 2.97 -19.05 18.59
C ASP A 340 3.94 -19.13 19.77
N ARG A 341 3.78 -20.15 20.62
CA ARG A 341 4.60 -20.28 21.82
C ARG A 341 6.03 -20.68 21.45
N GLU A 342 7.02 -20.03 22.05
CA GLU A 342 8.42 -20.43 21.90
C GLU A 342 8.59 -21.90 22.35
N GLY A 343 9.02 -22.76 21.43
CA GLY A 343 9.18 -24.20 21.64
C GLY A 343 8.13 -25.11 20.99
N GLU A 344 7.00 -24.59 20.49
CA GLU A 344 5.96 -25.43 19.83
C GLU A 344 6.30 -25.84 18.39
N ALA A 345 7.42 -25.35 17.83
CA ALA A 345 7.94 -25.82 16.55
C ALA A 345 8.56 -27.23 16.70
N SER A 346 7.71 -28.27 16.72
CA SER A 346 7.98 -29.74 16.62
C SER A 346 7.48 -30.65 17.76
N SER A 347 6.82 -30.14 18.80
CA SER A 347 6.18 -31.03 19.77
C SER A 347 4.87 -31.62 19.20
N SER A 348 4.87 -32.92 18.90
CA SER A 348 3.64 -33.69 18.63
C SER A 348 2.69 -33.57 19.82
N SER A 349 1.60 -32.82 19.66
CA SER A 349 0.58 -32.67 20.69
C SER A 349 -0.45 -33.78 20.54
N ASP A 350 -0.57 -34.64 21.55
CA ASP A 350 -1.66 -35.62 21.71
C ASP A 350 -3.02 -34.96 22.06
N GLU A 351 -3.12 -33.63 21.95
CA GLU A 351 -4.37 -32.90 22.10
C GLU A 351 -5.24 -33.13 20.84
N PRO A 352 -6.54 -33.40 21.01
CA PRO A 352 -7.43 -33.55 19.86
C PRO A 352 -7.46 -32.26 19.03
N GLU A 353 -7.39 -32.41 17.71
CA GLU A 353 -7.61 -31.29 16.79
C GLU A 353 -8.90 -30.55 17.15
N PRO A 354 -8.86 -29.22 17.37
CA PRO A 354 -10.03 -28.46 17.82
C PRO A 354 -11.17 -28.62 16.83
N GLY A 355 -12.41 -28.47 17.32
CA GLY A 355 -13.60 -28.54 16.47
C GLY A 355 -13.56 -27.52 15.31
N PRO A 356 -14.31 -27.73 14.22
CA PRO A 356 -14.37 -26.76 13.12
C PRO A 356 -14.82 -25.37 13.59
N ASP A 357 -15.71 -25.32 14.57
CA ASP A 357 -16.26 -24.08 15.16
C ASP A 357 -15.55 -23.63 16.46
N GLU A 358 -14.48 -24.31 16.88
CA GLU A 358 -13.79 -24.03 18.13
C GLU A 358 -12.73 -22.93 17.98
N ILE A 359 -12.76 -21.94 18.87
CA ILE A 359 -11.85 -20.79 18.82
C ILE A 359 -10.50 -21.18 19.41
N VAL A 360 -9.46 -21.24 18.56
CA VAL A 360 -8.10 -21.56 18.97
C VAL A 360 -7.52 -20.44 19.87
N GLN A 361 -7.53 -20.68 21.17
CA GLN A 361 -6.95 -19.82 22.20
C GLN A 361 -5.61 -20.41 22.65
N LYS A 362 -4.52 -20.05 21.95
CA LYS A 362 -3.14 -20.48 22.24
C LYS A 362 -2.11 -19.39 21.91
N GLY A 363 -0.90 -19.53 22.45
CA GLY A 363 0.22 -18.61 22.21
C GLY A 363 0.09 -17.31 22.98
N SER A 364 0.91 -16.30 22.66
CA SER A 364 0.82 -14.96 23.26
C SER A 364 -0.06 -14.03 22.42
N LEU A 365 -0.55 -12.95 23.04
CA LEU A 365 -1.22 -11.85 22.34
C LEU A 365 -0.59 -10.51 22.75
N GLU A 366 -0.04 -9.80 21.77
CA GLU A 366 0.55 -8.47 21.93
C GLU A 366 -0.29 -7.44 21.18
N ALA A 367 -0.66 -6.35 21.85
CA ALA A 367 -1.37 -5.24 21.23
C ALA A 367 -0.42 -4.06 21.03
N ILE A 368 -0.05 -3.75 19.79
CA ILE A 368 0.83 -2.63 19.42
C ILE A 368 -0.02 -1.47 18.92
N LYS A 369 0.19 -0.26 19.45
CA LYS A 369 -0.52 0.95 19.04
C LYS A 369 -0.15 1.36 17.61
N LEU A 370 -1.11 1.39 16.68
CA LEU A 370 -0.95 1.99 15.34
C LEU A 370 -1.25 3.50 15.39
N THR A 371 -2.20 3.89 16.22
CA THR A 371 -2.32 5.24 16.76
C THR A 371 -2.17 5.18 18.28
N GLY A 372 -1.72 6.25 18.91
CA GLY A 372 -1.57 6.30 20.37
C GLY A 372 -1.73 7.69 20.94
N ASP A 373 -1.11 7.90 22.11
CA ASP A 373 -1.27 9.11 22.90
C ASP A 373 0.08 9.60 23.48
N PRO A 374 0.15 10.80 24.08
CA PRO A 374 1.39 11.33 24.66
C PRO A 374 1.95 10.55 25.87
N ASN A 375 1.16 9.72 26.54
CA ASN A 375 1.60 8.79 27.57
C ASN A 375 2.10 7.49 26.92
N VAL A 376 1.25 6.74 26.20
CA VAL A 376 1.67 5.52 25.48
C VAL A 376 1.52 5.74 23.96
N PRO A 377 2.62 6.07 23.24
CA PRO A 377 2.56 6.49 21.85
C PRO A 377 2.42 5.33 20.85
N ARG A 378 2.10 5.68 19.60
CA ARG A 378 2.19 4.78 18.43
C ARG A 378 3.51 4.00 18.42
N GLY A 379 3.47 2.78 17.89
CA GLY A 379 4.59 1.85 17.86
C GLY A 379 4.86 1.16 19.20
N GLN A 380 4.38 1.69 20.33
CA GLN A 380 4.53 1.01 21.62
C GLN A 380 3.48 -0.08 21.81
N ILE A 381 3.85 -1.09 22.59
CA ILE A 381 2.93 -2.11 23.07
C ILE A 381 2.00 -1.46 24.10
N SER A 382 0.68 -1.64 23.98
CA SER A 382 -0.28 -1.23 25.01
C SER A 382 -0.57 -2.32 26.04
N PHE A 383 -0.56 -3.59 25.64
CA PHE A 383 -0.66 -4.72 26.57
C PHE A 383 -0.07 -6.01 25.99
N ILE A 384 0.29 -6.93 26.88
CA ILE A 384 0.76 -8.29 26.54
C ILE A 384 -0.01 -9.30 27.38
N ALA A 385 -0.60 -10.32 26.75
CA ALA A 385 -0.99 -11.56 27.41
C ALA A 385 0.02 -12.65 27.02
N PRO A 386 0.95 -13.07 27.91
CA PRO A 386 2.04 -13.98 27.56
C PRO A 386 1.57 -15.38 27.13
N ASP A 387 0.38 -15.79 27.60
CA ASP A 387 -0.30 -17.00 27.17
C ASP A 387 -1.82 -16.72 27.20
N ILE A 388 -2.51 -16.93 26.08
CA ILE A 388 -3.99 -16.92 26.01
C ILE A 388 -4.59 -18.34 26.08
N GLY A 389 -3.72 -19.35 26.07
CA GLY A 389 -4.01 -20.76 26.30
C GLY A 389 -4.14 -21.14 27.79
N PRO A 390 -4.18 -22.46 28.09
CA PRO A 390 -4.43 -22.97 29.43
C PRO A 390 -3.46 -22.48 30.52
N GLY A 391 -2.18 -22.26 30.20
CA GLY A 391 -1.18 -21.79 31.17
C GLY A 391 -1.38 -20.33 31.59
N GLY A 392 -2.04 -19.53 30.77
CA GLY A 392 -2.37 -18.13 31.03
C GLY A 392 -3.61 -17.91 31.89
N VAL A 393 -4.48 -18.92 32.03
CA VAL A 393 -5.80 -18.78 32.67
C VAL A 393 -5.67 -18.34 34.14
N VAL A 394 -6.48 -17.34 34.49
CA VAL A 394 -6.79 -16.95 35.87
C VAL A 394 -8.06 -17.68 36.31
N ARG A 395 -9.13 -17.56 35.52
CA ARG A 395 -10.41 -18.25 35.70
C ARG A 395 -11.24 -18.24 34.42
N VAL A 396 -12.29 -19.04 34.39
CA VAL A 396 -13.44 -18.83 33.49
C VAL A 396 -14.46 -17.97 34.24
N ALA A 397 -15.12 -17.04 33.55
CA ALA A 397 -16.12 -16.17 34.16
C ALA A 397 -17.48 -16.86 34.32
N GLU A 398 -18.14 -16.61 35.45
CA GLU A 398 -19.47 -17.14 35.81
C GLU A 398 -20.51 -16.01 35.92
N GLU A 399 -20.03 -14.80 36.23
CA GLU A 399 -20.81 -13.56 36.28
C GLU A 399 -21.55 -13.28 34.97
N ALA A 400 -22.73 -12.66 35.05
CA ALA A 400 -23.62 -12.47 33.92
C ALA A 400 -22.98 -11.73 32.73
N LEU A 401 -22.11 -10.76 33.02
CA LEU A 401 -21.46 -9.89 32.01
C LEU A 401 -20.46 -10.64 31.11
N PHE A 402 -19.75 -11.63 31.64
CA PHE A 402 -18.67 -12.33 30.96
C PHE A 402 -18.80 -13.85 31.00
N ARG A 403 -19.98 -14.39 31.32
CA ARG A 403 -20.19 -15.83 31.52
C ARG A 403 -19.60 -16.69 30.39
N GLY A 404 -18.76 -17.65 30.76
CA GLY A 404 -18.06 -18.55 29.83
C GLY A 404 -16.79 -17.95 29.21
N CYS A 405 -16.51 -16.65 29.36
CA CYS A 405 -15.29 -16.05 28.83
C CYS A 405 -14.07 -16.54 29.61
N ARG A 406 -12.98 -16.84 28.90
CA ARG A 406 -11.68 -17.13 29.50
C ARG A 406 -11.02 -15.82 29.92
N ILE A 407 -10.63 -15.71 31.20
CA ILE A 407 -9.85 -14.60 31.73
C ILE A 407 -8.41 -15.07 31.91
N VAL A 408 -7.46 -14.39 31.27
CA VAL A 408 -6.03 -14.73 31.29
C VAL A 408 -5.18 -13.59 31.86
N ARG A 409 -4.00 -13.95 32.40
CA ARG A 409 -3.03 -12.98 32.93
C ARG A 409 -2.50 -12.10 31.80
N SER A 410 -2.48 -10.80 32.03
CA SER A 410 -1.95 -9.81 31.11
C SER A 410 -1.11 -8.77 31.88
N LYS A 411 -0.41 -7.92 31.14
CA LYS A 411 0.20 -6.70 31.65
C LYS A 411 -0.16 -5.55 30.73
N GLY A 412 -0.68 -4.47 31.29
CA GLY A 412 -0.97 -3.22 30.59
C GLY A 412 0.20 -2.27 30.71
N HIS A 413 0.55 -1.60 29.62
CA HIS A 413 1.61 -0.60 29.58
C HIS A 413 1.05 0.76 30.00
N VAL A 414 1.73 1.44 30.93
CA VAL A 414 1.42 2.79 31.38
C VAL A 414 2.70 3.62 31.47
N ALA A 415 2.60 4.94 31.30
CA ALA A 415 3.72 5.86 31.42
C ALA A 415 3.22 7.27 31.80
N GLY A 416 4.14 8.10 32.30
CA GLY A 416 3.94 9.54 32.43
C GLY A 416 3.93 10.26 31.07
N LEU A 417 3.55 11.54 31.09
CA LEU A 417 3.46 12.38 29.89
C LEU A 417 4.81 12.46 29.17
N GLY A 418 4.79 12.22 27.85
CA GLY A 418 5.98 12.11 27.01
C GLY A 418 6.64 10.73 27.06
N PHE A 419 5.87 9.68 27.34
CA PHE A 419 6.35 8.29 27.53
C PHE A 419 7.53 8.20 28.52
N ARG A 420 7.37 8.81 29.69
CA ARG A 420 8.38 8.84 30.76
C ARG A 420 8.06 7.85 31.86
N ASP A 421 9.08 7.27 32.47
CA ASP A 421 8.97 6.32 33.58
C ASP A 421 7.98 5.19 33.24
N ASP A 422 8.12 4.62 32.04
CA ASP A 422 7.22 3.62 31.50
C ASP A 422 7.31 2.29 32.25
N THR A 423 6.16 1.63 32.42
CA THR A 423 6.11 0.36 33.15
C THR A 423 4.89 -0.49 32.80
N PHE A 424 5.02 -1.79 33.02
CA PHE A 424 3.97 -2.78 32.81
C PHE A 424 3.29 -3.15 34.13
N ILE A 425 2.04 -2.71 34.32
CA ILE A 425 1.23 -3.04 35.50
C ILE A 425 0.38 -4.29 35.27
N PRO A 426 0.02 -5.06 36.33
CA PRO A 426 -0.87 -6.20 36.23
C PRO A 426 -2.23 -5.85 35.61
N SER A 427 -2.70 -6.72 34.72
CA SER A 427 -4.02 -6.64 34.11
C SER A 427 -4.57 -8.03 33.80
N GLN A 428 -5.85 -8.12 33.48
CA GLN A 428 -6.49 -9.37 33.05
C GLN A 428 -7.17 -9.17 31.70
N LEU A 429 -6.84 -10.03 30.74
CA LEU A 429 -7.46 -10.02 29.41
C LEU A 429 -8.64 -11.00 29.41
N ILE A 430 -9.81 -10.50 29.03
CA ILE A 430 -11.07 -11.22 28.94
C ILE A 430 -11.35 -11.52 27.46
N LEU A 431 -11.26 -12.81 27.11
CA LEU A 431 -11.49 -13.30 25.74
C LEU A 431 -12.99 -13.52 25.53
N ILE A 432 -13.68 -12.49 25.02
CA ILE A 432 -15.13 -12.51 24.81
C ILE A 432 -15.49 -13.17 23.48
N SER A 433 -14.79 -12.80 22.40
CA SER A 433 -14.91 -13.43 21.08
C SER A 433 -13.71 -13.08 20.17
N PRO A 434 -13.53 -13.72 19.01
CA PRO A 434 -12.48 -13.37 18.04
C PRO A 434 -12.55 -11.94 17.51
N ALA A 435 -13.65 -11.22 17.75
CA ALA A 435 -13.86 -9.82 17.32
C ALA A 435 -14.10 -8.84 18.49
N CYS A 436 -14.05 -9.31 19.74
CA CYS A 436 -14.26 -8.50 20.94
C CYS A 436 -13.44 -9.04 22.12
N VAL A 437 -12.62 -8.19 22.74
CA VAL A 437 -11.95 -8.52 24.00
C VAL A 437 -12.06 -7.34 24.97
N ALA A 438 -11.83 -7.58 26.26
CA ALA A 438 -11.72 -6.52 27.27
C ALA A 438 -10.45 -6.71 28.10
N LEU A 439 -9.86 -5.61 28.56
CA LEU A 439 -8.69 -5.56 29.42
C LEU A 439 -9.08 -4.87 30.73
N TYR A 440 -9.00 -5.62 31.83
CA TYR A 440 -9.18 -5.10 33.18
C TYR A 440 -7.85 -4.62 33.74
N TRP A 441 -7.75 -3.33 34.06
CA TRP A 441 -6.58 -2.67 34.62
C TRP A 441 -6.69 -2.69 36.16
N GLU A 442 -6.08 -3.69 36.80
CA GLU A 442 -6.30 -3.99 38.22
C GLU A 442 -6.03 -2.79 39.14
N ALA A 443 -4.86 -2.16 38.99
CA ALA A 443 -4.46 -1.02 39.81
C ALA A 443 -5.25 0.27 39.55
N MET A 444 -6.02 0.33 38.46
CA MET A 444 -6.79 1.52 38.06
C MET A 444 -8.30 1.35 38.26
N GLY A 445 -8.79 0.14 38.58
CA GLY A 445 -10.23 -0.15 38.67
C GLY A 445 -10.98 0.09 37.34
N HIS A 446 -10.29 0.00 36.20
CA HIS A 446 -10.80 0.41 34.89
C HIS A 446 -10.89 -0.76 33.91
N MET A 447 -11.81 -0.69 32.95
CA MET A 447 -11.97 -1.69 31.90
C MET A 447 -11.95 -1.05 30.51
N SER A 448 -10.95 -1.40 29.70
CA SER A 448 -10.88 -1.02 28.29
C SER A 448 -11.44 -2.16 27.44
N TYR A 449 -12.29 -1.83 26.47
CA TYR A 449 -12.77 -2.80 25.48
C TYR A 449 -12.09 -2.58 24.13
N PHE A 450 -11.99 -3.66 23.36
CA PHE A 450 -11.43 -3.65 22.02
C PHE A 450 -12.38 -4.35 21.05
N LYS A 451 -12.54 -3.77 19.85
CA LYS A 451 -13.33 -4.32 18.75
C LYS A 451 -12.47 -4.46 17.51
N ARG A 452 -12.56 -5.60 16.83
CA ARG A 452 -11.88 -5.85 15.55
C ARG A 452 -12.44 -4.94 14.45
N LEU A 453 -11.57 -4.39 13.61
CA LEU A 453 -11.98 -3.67 12.40
C LEU A 453 -12.24 -4.64 11.24
N ASP A 454 -13.31 -4.38 10.50
CA ASP A 454 -13.48 -4.92 9.15
C ASP A 454 -12.94 -3.88 8.15
N ILE A 455 -11.70 -4.09 7.72
CA ILE A 455 -11.00 -3.18 6.80
C ILE A 455 -11.65 -3.20 5.41
N ASP A 456 -12.13 -4.35 4.96
CA ASP A 456 -12.67 -4.52 3.62
C ASP A 456 -14.09 -3.97 3.50
N ALA A 457 -14.86 -3.90 4.59
CA ALA A 457 -16.09 -3.11 4.67
C ALA A 457 -15.80 -1.60 4.72
N LEU A 458 -14.82 -1.16 5.53
CA LEU A 458 -14.49 0.27 5.68
C LEU A 458 -14.00 0.92 4.39
N ILE A 459 -13.19 0.22 3.59
CA ILE A 459 -12.68 0.73 2.30
C ILE A 459 -13.77 0.83 1.21
N GLN A 460 -14.90 0.14 1.38
CA GLN A 460 -16.07 0.20 0.47
C GLN A 460 -17.05 1.34 0.80
N THR A 461 -16.80 2.12 1.87
CA THR A 461 -17.71 3.18 2.35
C THR A 461 -17.57 4.50 1.58
#